data_AF-A0A1G1Z4I1-F1
#
_entry.id   AF-A0A1G1Z4I1-F1
#
_cell.length_a   1.000
_cell.length_b   1.000
_cell.length_c   1.000
_cell.angle_alpha   90.00
_cell.angle_beta   90.00
_cell.angle_gamma   90.00
#
_symmetry.space_group_name_H-M   'P 1'
#
loop_
_entity.id
_entity.type
_entity.pdbx_description
1 polymer ?
#
loop_
_entity_poly.entity_id
_entity_poly.type
_entity_poly.pdbx_seq_one_letter_code
_entity_poly.pdbx_strand_id
1 'polypeptide(L)'
;MFTLSYIKQRTIQILVFGYALFFLYWIWIYSTGQVGTLHNYLWGVFAQGIFPIIGAIYGFLLARKWGFLSSSLGRAIFFLSAGNILFGIASLTWGYYNIILSVEAPYPSLADVVYLLSYPLWAMGLINLGQGIGAGYKLRTFKGKAALVLAPLVGIALTYFVFISIAQGGDFSFEGSNIIKIFFDISYLLGDAVIITTIGLIYGLFYKAFGGKFKSAINILLIGFFVEYLADAIFSYTTTQGTYYTSDLSDLLLTLSVFLIVVGVGALDIGGITSRVRYELTMFAPRASAAINNLVSEIIREQARVIGPIAWDEAMKIPGLNIDVKSNLLSVDGDSKVVLEKLMKRHEELFGSASLEICKDAVRKTLSQIPQDQLPDVLR
;
A
#
# COMPACT_ATOMS: atom_id res chain seq x y z
N MET A 1 13.70 20.18 3.26
CA MET A 1 13.55 19.56 4.59
C MET A 1 12.22 18.82 4.61
N PHE A 2 12.23 17.48 4.50
CA PHE A 2 11.00 16.69 4.54
C PHE A 2 10.45 16.72 5.97
N THR A 3 9.43 17.52 6.22
CA THR A 3 8.72 17.49 7.50
C THR A 3 7.85 16.25 7.52
N LEU A 4 8.17 15.28 8.39
CA LEU A 4 7.36 14.08 8.63
C LEU A 4 6.08 14.47 9.39
N SER A 5 5.21 15.26 8.75
CA SER A 5 4.05 15.89 9.36
C SER A 5 3.07 14.88 9.98
N TYR A 6 3.07 13.65 9.46
CA TYR A 6 2.24 12.55 9.94
C TYR A 6 2.59 12.11 11.36
N ILE A 7 3.82 12.34 11.85
CA ILE A 7 4.22 12.02 13.24
C ILE A 7 3.39 12.80 14.28
N LYS A 8 2.80 13.94 13.88
CA LYS A 8 1.92 14.73 14.75
C LYS A 8 0.49 14.19 14.81
N GLN A 9 0.13 13.20 13.99
CA GLN A 9 -1.20 12.59 14.03
C GLN A 9 -1.34 11.72 15.27
N ARG A 10 -2.41 11.95 16.05
CA ARG A 10 -2.68 11.19 17.27
C ARG A 10 -2.72 9.68 17.01
N THR A 11 -3.31 9.26 15.88
CA THR A 11 -3.39 7.83 15.53
C THR A 11 -2.01 7.20 15.36
N ILE A 12 -1.10 7.86 14.65
CA ILE A 12 0.27 7.36 14.46
C ILE A 12 1.03 7.34 15.79
N GLN A 13 0.84 8.35 16.65
CA GLN A 13 1.44 8.36 17.99
C GLN A 13 0.96 7.19 18.84
N ILE A 14 -0.34 6.86 18.80
CA ILE A 14 -0.92 5.70 19.51
C ILE A 14 -0.31 4.40 18.97
N LEU A 15 -0.18 4.25 17.66
CA LEU A 15 0.41 3.06 17.04
C LEU A 15 1.89 2.91 17.40
N VAL A 16 2.68 4.00 17.31
CA VAL A 16 4.10 4.00 17.68
C VAL A 16 4.27 3.66 19.16
N PHE A 17 3.45 4.23 20.03
CA PHE A 17 3.48 3.94 21.46
C PHE A 17 3.11 2.47 21.74
N GLY A 18 2.04 1.96 21.11
CA GLY A 18 1.64 0.55 21.23
C GLY A 18 2.74 -0.40 20.78
N TYR A 19 3.36 -0.16 19.62
CA TYR A 19 4.49 -0.94 19.14
C TYR A 19 5.68 -0.87 20.09
N ALA A 20 6.02 0.31 20.62
CA ALA A 20 7.10 0.45 21.60
C ALA A 20 6.84 -0.36 22.88
N LEU A 21 5.59 -0.39 23.38
CA LEU A 21 5.22 -1.23 24.50
C LEU A 21 5.37 -2.73 24.19
N PHE A 22 4.90 -3.18 23.02
CA PHE A 22 5.05 -4.58 22.62
C PHE A 22 6.51 -4.97 22.39
N PHE A 23 7.32 -4.06 21.84
CA PHE A 23 8.75 -4.28 21.67
C PHE A 23 9.47 -4.42 23.02
N LEU A 24 9.16 -3.56 23.99
CA LEU A 24 9.70 -3.69 25.35
C LEU A 24 9.25 -4.99 26.03
N TYR A 25 7.99 -5.39 25.84
CA TYR A 25 7.48 -6.66 26.35
C TYR A 25 8.20 -7.85 25.70
N TRP A 26 8.45 -7.79 24.39
CA TRP A 26 9.24 -8.80 23.67
C TRP A 26 10.68 -8.88 24.20
N ILE A 27 11.35 -7.74 24.44
CA ILE A 27 12.70 -7.72 25.04
C ILE A 27 12.71 -8.42 26.39
N TRP A 28 11.66 -8.24 27.20
CA TRP A 28 11.56 -8.93 28.48
C TRP A 28 11.38 -10.45 28.29
N ILE A 29 10.49 -10.90 27.39
CA ILE A 29 10.29 -12.33 27.05
C ILE A 29 11.63 -12.95 26.61
N TYR A 30 12.32 -12.29 25.67
CA TYR A 30 13.59 -12.75 25.12
C TYR A 30 14.70 -12.79 26.17
N SER A 31 14.89 -11.71 26.95
CA SER A 31 15.99 -11.61 27.92
C SER A 31 15.82 -12.52 29.14
N THR A 32 14.59 -12.96 29.43
CA THR A 32 14.30 -13.91 30.51
C THR A 32 14.21 -15.36 30.04
N GLY A 33 14.44 -15.64 28.74
CA GLY A 33 14.45 -16.99 28.18
C GLY A 33 13.08 -17.68 28.17
N GLN A 34 11.99 -16.93 28.08
CA GLN A 34 10.64 -17.48 28.04
C GLN A 34 10.38 -18.17 26.69
N VAL A 35 10.05 -19.45 26.75
CA VAL A 35 9.71 -20.29 25.58
C VAL A 35 8.47 -21.09 25.90
N GLY A 36 7.47 -21.01 25.01
CA GLY A 36 6.22 -21.78 25.13
C GLY A 36 5.36 -21.41 26.34
N THR A 37 5.57 -20.25 26.97
CA THR A 37 4.81 -19.82 28.15
C THR A 37 3.61 -18.94 27.77
N LEU A 38 2.72 -18.71 28.74
CA LEU A 38 1.59 -17.80 28.56
C LEU A 38 2.04 -16.40 28.11
N HIS A 39 3.24 -15.95 28.51
CA HIS A 39 3.76 -14.65 28.09
C HIS A 39 4.02 -14.57 26.59
N ASN A 40 4.61 -15.61 26.00
CA ASN A 40 4.79 -15.76 24.56
C ASN A 40 3.44 -15.68 23.83
N TYR A 41 2.45 -16.45 24.29
CA TYR A 41 1.16 -16.51 23.61
C TYR A 41 0.35 -15.22 23.74
N LEU A 42 0.36 -14.58 24.91
CA LEU A 42 -0.27 -13.27 25.10
C LEU A 42 0.39 -12.21 24.22
N TRP A 43 1.71 -12.23 24.10
CA TRP A 43 2.41 -11.31 23.21
C TRP A 43 1.95 -11.51 21.76
N GLY A 44 1.90 -12.74 21.26
CA GLY A 44 1.38 -13.04 19.92
C GLY A 44 -0.05 -12.54 19.70
N VAL A 45 -0.96 -12.82 20.65
CA VAL A 45 -2.37 -12.37 20.57
C VAL A 45 -2.48 -10.85 20.51
N PHE A 46 -1.79 -10.12 21.38
CA PHE A 46 -1.93 -8.66 21.46
C PHE A 46 -1.12 -7.93 20.39
N ALA A 47 0.14 -8.30 20.18
CA ALA A 47 1.07 -7.62 19.28
C ALA A 47 0.84 -8.00 17.81
N GLN A 48 0.61 -9.28 17.50
CA GLN A 48 0.38 -9.75 16.13
C GLN A 48 -1.11 -9.87 15.78
N GLY A 49 -1.99 -10.07 16.77
CA GLY A 49 -3.44 -10.17 16.55
C GLY A 49 -4.16 -8.83 16.60
N ILE A 50 -4.32 -8.28 17.81
CA ILE A 50 -5.18 -7.13 18.07
C ILE A 50 -4.61 -5.83 17.48
N PHE A 51 -3.31 -5.60 17.67
CA PHE A 51 -2.65 -4.36 17.27
C PHE A 51 -2.78 -4.02 15.77
N PRO A 52 -2.46 -4.93 14.81
CA PRO A 52 -2.62 -4.61 13.39
C PRO A 52 -4.09 -4.40 13.00
N ILE A 53 -5.05 -5.04 13.68
CA ILE A 53 -6.49 -4.83 13.44
C ILE A 53 -6.89 -3.38 13.80
N ILE A 54 -6.47 -2.88 14.97
CA ILE A 54 -6.75 -1.49 15.38
C ILE A 54 -6.24 -0.50 14.34
N GLY A 55 -5.00 -0.73 13.89
CA GLY A 55 -4.38 0.06 12.83
C GLY A 55 -5.14 0.00 11.50
N ALA A 56 -5.53 -1.20 11.09
CA ALA A 56 -6.24 -1.43 9.84
C ALA A 56 -7.64 -0.78 9.83
N ILE A 57 -8.37 -0.79 10.95
CA ILE A 57 -9.67 -0.11 11.10
C ILE A 57 -9.53 1.38 10.76
N TYR A 58 -8.49 2.05 11.25
CA TYR A 58 -8.22 3.44 10.87
C TYR A 58 -7.97 3.59 9.36
N GLY A 59 -7.22 2.67 8.76
CA GLY A 59 -7.01 2.65 7.32
C GLY A 59 -8.31 2.50 6.51
N PHE A 60 -9.30 1.72 6.95
CA PHE A 60 -10.62 1.68 6.28
C PHE A 60 -11.35 3.02 6.31
N LEU A 61 -11.26 3.76 7.42
CA LEU A 61 -11.81 5.12 7.50
C LEU A 61 -11.08 6.06 6.55
N LEU A 62 -9.76 5.94 6.48
CA LEU A 62 -8.93 6.71 5.56
C LEU A 62 -9.22 6.37 4.09
N ALA A 63 -9.51 5.12 3.76
CA ALA A 63 -9.87 4.71 2.40
C ALA A 63 -11.06 5.52 1.88
N ARG A 64 -12.08 5.77 2.72
CA ARG A 64 -13.25 6.58 2.35
C ARG A 64 -12.90 8.01 1.97
N LYS A 65 -11.96 8.63 2.69
CA LYS A 65 -11.46 9.98 2.38
C LYS A 65 -10.84 10.05 0.98
N TRP A 66 -10.21 8.96 0.54
CA TRP A 66 -9.61 8.85 -0.79
C TRP A 66 -10.56 8.28 -1.84
N GLY A 67 -11.87 8.18 -1.59
CA GLY A 67 -12.84 7.66 -2.58
C GLY A 67 -13.07 6.16 -2.52
N PHE A 68 -12.59 5.47 -1.49
CA PHE A 68 -12.81 4.05 -1.25
C PHE A 68 -12.46 3.21 -2.48
N LEU A 69 -13.35 2.34 -2.97
CA LEU A 69 -13.08 1.48 -4.12
C LEU A 69 -13.07 2.21 -5.48
N SER A 70 -13.49 3.48 -5.53
CA SER A 70 -13.59 4.24 -6.79
C SER A 70 -12.24 4.76 -7.29
N SER A 71 -11.27 4.99 -6.40
CA SER A 71 -9.96 5.51 -6.74
C SER A 71 -8.85 4.50 -6.50
N SER A 72 -7.73 4.66 -7.20
CA SER A 72 -6.58 3.78 -7.05
C SER A 72 -5.98 3.86 -5.65
N LEU A 73 -5.84 5.06 -5.07
CA LEU A 73 -5.32 5.22 -3.72
C LEU A 73 -6.30 4.70 -2.65
N GLY A 74 -7.60 4.91 -2.84
CA GLY A 74 -8.63 4.38 -1.94
C GLY A 74 -8.67 2.86 -1.94
N ARG A 75 -8.57 2.22 -3.12
CA ARG A 75 -8.42 0.76 -3.25
C ARG A 75 -7.14 0.26 -2.61
N ALA A 76 -6.02 0.95 -2.82
CA ALA A 76 -4.75 0.59 -2.22
C ALA A 76 -4.86 0.52 -0.69
N ILE A 77 -5.37 1.60 -0.07
CA ILE A 77 -5.57 1.68 1.38
C ILE A 77 -6.53 0.59 1.87
N PHE A 78 -7.66 0.41 1.17
CA PHE A 78 -8.65 -0.61 1.52
C PHE A 78 -8.04 -2.01 1.56
N PHE A 79 -7.36 -2.42 0.49
CA PHE A 79 -6.82 -3.77 0.38
C PHE A 79 -5.62 -4.00 1.32
N LEU A 80 -4.75 -2.99 1.52
CA LEU A 80 -3.67 -3.06 2.51
C LEU A 80 -4.22 -3.24 3.93
N SER A 81 -5.23 -2.46 4.30
CA SER A 81 -5.93 -2.61 5.58
C SER A 81 -6.63 -3.95 5.72
N ALA A 82 -7.30 -4.43 4.66
CA ALA A 82 -7.97 -5.73 4.68
C ALA A 82 -6.98 -6.88 4.91
N GLY A 83 -5.81 -6.85 4.25
CA GLY A 83 -4.74 -7.82 4.49
C GLY A 83 -4.26 -7.81 5.93
N ASN A 84 -4.05 -6.65 6.54
CA ASN A 84 -3.65 -6.55 7.95
C ASN A 84 -4.74 -7.01 8.94
N ILE A 85 -6.03 -6.87 8.59
CA ILE A 85 -7.10 -7.49 9.39
C ILE A 85 -7.02 -9.01 9.32
N LEU A 86 -6.83 -9.58 8.12
CA LEU A 86 -6.73 -11.03 7.98
C LEU A 86 -5.50 -11.57 8.70
N PHE A 87 -4.34 -10.91 8.56
CA PHE A 87 -3.16 -11.23 9.35
C PHE A 87 -3.47 -11.26 10.85
N GLY A 88 -4.10 -10.19 11.38
CA GLY A 88 -4.48 -10.15 12.79
C GLY A 88 -5.44 -11.27 13.20
N ILE A 89 -6.45 -11.59 12.37
CA ILE A 89 -7.39 -12.70 12.64
C ILE A 89 -6.66 -14.04 12.62
N ALA A 90 -5.70 -14.24 11.72
CA ALA A 90 -4.89 -15.43 11.66
C ALA A 90 -4.04 -15.57 12.93
N SER A 91 -3.40 -14.51 13.40
CA SER A 91 -2.66 -14.47 14.67
C SER A 91 -3.54 -14.75 15.88
N LEU A 92 -4.77 -14.25 15.91
CA LEU A 92 -5.75 -14.59 16.96
C LEU A 92 -6.15 -16.06 16.90
N THR A 93 -6.28 -16.62 15.71
CA THR A 93 -6.58 -18.05 15.51
C THR A 93 -5.40 -18.92 15.95
N TRP A 94 -4.16 -18.50 15.67
CA TRP A 94 -2.95 -19.14 16.19
C TRP A 94 -2.92 -19.12 17.72
N GLY A 95 -3.17 -17.96 18.32
CA GLY A 95 -3.27 -17.81 19.77
C GLY A 95 -4.38 -18.65 20.40
N TYR A 96 -5.48 -18.92 19.69
CA TYR A 96 -6.53 -19.83 20.15
C TYR A 96 -6.02 -21.27 20.30
N TYR A 97 -5.21 -21.78 19.36
CA TYR A 97 -4.58 -23.10 19.49
C TYR A 97 -3.69 -23.16 20.73
N ASN A 98 -2.85 -22.14 20.95
CA ASN A 98 -1.89 -22.17 22.05
C ASN A 98 -2.52 -21.94 23.43
N ILE A 99 -3.45 -20.99 23.56
CA ILE A 99 -3.99 -20.58 24.87
C ILE A 99 -5.22 -21.41 25.26
N ILE A 100 -6.14 -21.65 24.32
CA ILE A 100 -7.42 -22.30 24.64
C ILE A 100 -7.32 -23.80 24.46
N LEU A 101 -6.79 -24.26 23.32
CA LEU A 101 -6.62 -25.69 23.07
C LEU A 101 -5.36 -26.27 23.72
N SER A 102 -4.43 -25.42 24.16
CA SER A 102 -3.16 -25.83 24.79
C SER A 102 -2.34 -26.78 23.92
N VAL A 103 -2.35 -26.55 22.60
CA VAL A 103 -1.57 -27.31 21.62
C VAL A 103 -0.74 -26.38 20.75
N GLU A 104 0.35 -26.91 20.20
CA GLU A 104 1.03 -26.25 19.08
C GLU A 104 0.07 -26.13 17.89
N ALA A 105 0.15 -25.02 17.16
CA ALA A 105 -0.70 -24.83 15.99
C ALA A 105 -0.32 -25.90 14.95
N PRO A 106 -1.26 -26.73 14.49
CA PRO A 106 -0.97 -27.75 13.50
C PRO A 106 -0.63 -27.11 12.15
N TYR A 107 0.18 -27.75 11.31
CA TYR A 107 0.46 -27.24 9.97
C TYR A 107 0.00 -28.22 8.89
N PRO A 108 -0.82 -27.79 7.90
CA PRO A 108 -1.57 -26.51 7.87
C PRO A 108 -2.76 -26.46 8.85
N SER A 109 -3.06 -25.29 9.39
CA SER A 109 -4.18 -24.96 10.28
C SER A 109 -5.18 -23.99 9.65
N LEU A 110 -6.26 -23.69 10.38
CA LEU A 110 -7.16 -22.60 10.04
C LEU A 110 -6.45 -21.23 10.07
N ALA A 111 -5.42 -21.05 10.90
CA ALA A 111 -4.64 -19.80 10.91
C ALA A 111 -3.90 -19.64 9.57
N ASP A 112 -3.30 -20.71 9.03
CA ASP A 112 -2.59 -20.68 7.75
C ASP A 112 -3.50 -20.31 6.58
N VAL A 113 -4.74 -20.82 6.57
CA VAL A 113 -5.77 -20.42 5.58
C VAL A 113 -5.97 -18.91 5.61
N VAL A 114 -6.10 -18.31 6.79
CA VAL A 114 -6.38 -16.88 6.95
C VAL A 114 -5.13 -16.04 6.66
N TYR A 115 -3.94 -16.46 7.08
CA TYR A 115 -2.67 -15.82 6.73
C TYR A 115 -2.50 -15.77 5.21
N LEU A 116 -2.72 -16.89 4.53
CA LEU A 116 -2.56 -16.98 3.08
C LEU A 116 -3.47 -16.00 2.32
N LEU A 117 -4.67 -15.73 2.82
CA LEU A 117 -5.58 -14.74 2.23
C LEU A 117 -5.09 -13.29 2.37
N SER A 118 -4.10 -13.02 3.22
CA SER A 118 -3.50 -11.68 3.37
C SER A 118 -2.66 -11.30 2.15
N TYR A 119 -1.90 -12.25 1.58
CA TYR A 119 -1.05 -12.02 0.40
C TYR A 119 -1.78 -11.45 -0.82
N PRO A 120 -2.89 -12.03 -1.32
CA PRO A 120 -3.61 -11.46 -2.46
C PRO A 120 -4.17 -10.07 -2.15
N LEU A 121 -4.63 -9.80 -0.92
CA LEU A 121 -5.08 -8.47 -0.52
C LEU A 121 -3.92 -7.47 -0.52
N TRP A 122 -2.79 -7.81 0.09
CA TRP A 122 -1.60 -6.95 0.07
C TRP A 122 -1.07 -6.71 -1.33
N ALA A 123 -1.02 -7.74 -2.19
CA ALA A 123 -0.65 -7.61 -3.59
C ALA A 123 -1.60 -6.67 -4.34
N MET A 124 -2.92 -6.83 -4.19
CA MET A 124 -3.89 -5.90 -4.76
C MET A 124 -3.70 -4.48 -4.24
N GLY A 125 -3.41 -4.32 -2.95
CA GLY A 125 -3.10 -3.03 -2.33
C GLY A 125 -1.90 -2.34 -2.97
N LEU A 126 -0.78 -3.06 -3.09
CA LEU A 126 0.46 -2.58 -3.71
C LEU A 126 0.29 -2.29 -5.20
N ILE A 127 -0.43 -3.14 -5.95
CA ILE A 127 -0.71 -2.91 -7.37
C ILE A 127 -1.53 -1.63 -7.54
N ASN A 128 -2.56 -1.42 -6.73
CA ASN A 128 -3.38 -0.20 -6.76
C ASN A 128 -2.58 1.05 -6.34
N LEU A 129 -1.65 0.91 -5.38
CA LEU A 129 -0.71 1.96 -5.02
C LEU A 129 0.16 2.34 -6.23
N GLY A 130 0.69 1.32 -6.93
CA GLY A 130 1.42 1.46 -8.19
C GLY A 130 0.59 2.18 -9.27
N GLN A 131 -0.67 1.81 -9.47
CA GLN A 131 -1.55 2.48 -10.42
C GLN A 131 -1.74 3.96 -10.06
N GLY A 132 -1.92 4.28 -8.77
CA GLY A 132 -2.09 5.64 -8.30
C GLY A 132 -0.87 6.54 -8.52
N ILE A 133 0.34 5.98 -8.55
CA ILE A 133 1.57 6.72 -8.86
C ILE A 133 1.90 6.74 -10.37
N GLY A 134 0.94 6.37 -11.23
CA GLY A 134 1.11 6.38 -12.68
C GLY A 134 1.83 5.14 -13.23
N ALA A 135 1.80 3.99 -12.54
CA ALA A 135 2.59 2.85 -12.95
C ALA A 135 2.22 2.28 -14.32
N GLY A 136 0.93 2.31 -14.65
CA GLY A 136 0.44 1.89 -15.95
C GLY A 136 1.16 2.57 -17.12
N TYR A 137 1.66 3.80 -16.96
CA TYR A 137 2.36 4.52 -18.02
C TYR A 137 3.76 3.99 -18.29
N LYS A 138 4.63 3.93 -17.27
CA LYS A 138 6.01 3.45 -17.49
C LYS A 138 6.02 1.99 -17.95
N LEU A 139 5.03 1.21 -17.55
CA LEU A 139 4.82 -0.16 -18.00
C LEU A 139 4.51 -0.31 -19.49
N ARG A 140 4.03 0.75 -20.17
CA ARG A 140 3.84 0.74 -21.64
C ARG A 140 5.15 0.89 -22.42
N THR A 141 6.19 1.43 -21.79
CA THR A 141 7.51 1.61 -22.42
C THR A 141 8.22 0.27 -22.60
N PHE A 142 9.16 0.17 -23.54
CA PHE A 142 9.97 -1.04 -23.71
C PHE A 142 10.66 -1.47 -22.40
N LYS A 143 11.26 -0.51 -21.66
CA LYS A 143 11.91 -0.76 -20.37
C LYS A 143 10.92 -1.25 -19.32
N GLY A 144 9.70 -0.70 -19.27
CA GLY A 144 8.66 -1.15 -18.35
C GLY A 144 8.13 -2.54 -18.67
N LYS A 145 7.95 -2.87 -19.96
CA LYS A 145 7.57 -4.22 -20.41
C LYS A 145 8.66 -5.24 -20.06
N ALA A 146 9.92 -4.89 -20.30
CA ALA A 146 11.05 -5.73 -19.88
C ALA A 146 11.06 -5.93 -18.37
N ALA A 147 10.84 -4.87 -17.58
CA ALA A 147 10.75 -4.98 -16.13
C ALA A 147 9.59 -5.89 -15.66
N LEU A 148 8.42 -5.87 -16.32
CA LEU A 148 7.30 -6.76 -15.99
C LEU A 148 7.61 -8.24 -16.18
N VAL A 149 8.56 -8.58 -17.04
CA VAL A 149 8.98 -9.98 -17.26
C VAL A 149 10.17 -10.32 -16.36
N LEU A 150 11.17 -9.43 -16.29
CA LEU A 150 12.40 -9.69 -15.55
C LEU A 150 12.20 -9.62 -14.04
N ALA A 151 11.36 -8.71 -13.52
CA ALA A 151 11.17 -8.58 -12.08
C ALA A 151 10.53 -9.83 -11.45
N PRO A 152 9.47 -10.45 -12.01
CA PRO A 152 8.99 -11.74 -11.52
C PRO A 152 10.03 -12.85 -11.57
N LEU A 153 10.83 -12.94 -12.64
CA LEU A 153 11.88 -13.97 -12.74
C LEU A 153 12.94 -13.79 -11.67
N VAL A 154 13.38 -12.55 -11.43
CA VAL A 154 14.32 -12.21 -10.35
C VAL A 154 13.69 -12.46 -8.99
N GLY A 155 12.42 -12.11 -8.79
CA GLY A 155 11.68 -12.35 -7.56
C GLY A 155 11.59 -13.83 -7.24
N ILE A 156 11.18 -14.66 -8.20
CA ILE A 156 11.13 -16.13 -8.06
C ILE A 156 12.52 -16.70 -7.78
N ALA A 157 13.55 -16.28 -8.51
CA ALA A 157 14.91 -16.75 -8.29
C ALA A 157 15.45 -16.35 -6.90
N LEU A 158 15.14 -15.13 -6.44
CA LEU A 158 15.50 -14.65 -5.12
C LEU A 158 14.74 -15.42 -4.02
N THR A 159 13.44 -15.63 -4.18
CA THR A 159 12.62 -16.42 -3.25
C THR A 159 13.13 -17.86 -3.17
N TYR A 160 13.42 -18.49 -4.31
CA TYR A 160 14.02 -19.82 -4.33
C TYR A 160 15.36 -19.85 -3.58
N PHE A 161 16.25 -18.89 -3.86
CA PHE A 161 17.54 -18.83 -3.18
C PHE A 161 17.40 -18.63 -1.67
N VAL A 162 16.54 -17.70 -1.23
CA VAL A 162 16.36 -17.36 0.19
C VAL A 162 15.63 -18.46 0.94
N PHE A 163 14.50 -18.93 0.46
CA PHE A 163 13.68 -19.89 1.19
C PHE A 163 14.15 -21.32 1.01
N ILE A 164 14.51 -21.72 -0.21
CA ILE A 164 14.90 -23.10 -0.48
C ILE A 164 16.38 -23.31 -0.19
N SER A 165 17.25 -22.54 -0.84
CA SER A 165 18.70 -22.78 -0.71
C SER A 165 19.25 -22.41 0.67
N ILE A 166 18.78 -21.30 1.26
CA ILE A 166 19.25 -20.84 2.58
C ILE A 166 18.35 -21.39 3.69
N ALA A 167 17.05 -21.06 3.71
CA ALA A 167 16.21 -21.34 4.86
C ALA A 167 15.96 -22.86 5.06
N GLN A 168 15.77 -23.60 3.96
CA GLN A 168 15.53 -25.05 3.98
C GLN A 168 16.79 -25.89 3.73
N GLY A 169 17.96 -25.27 3.59
CA GLY A 169 19.23 -25.99 3.37
C GLY A 169 19.35 -26.68 2.00
N GLY A 170 18.53 -26.29 1.02
CA GLY A 170 18.56 -26.80 -0.35
C GLY A 170 17.69 -28.05 -0.60
N ASP A 171 17.01 -28.57 0.42
CA ASP A 171 16.05 -29.65 0.24
C ASP A 171 14.68 -29.08 -0.20
N PHE A 172 14.25 -29.45 -1.41
CA PHE A 172 12.91 -29.14 -1.92
C PHE A 172 12.23 -30.43 -2.38
N SER A 173 12.09 -31.36 -1.44
CA SER A 173 11.37 -32.61 -1.64
C SER A 173 9.95 -32.54 -1.08
N PHE A 174 9.01 -33.13 -1.81
CA PHE A 174 7.64 -33.34 -1.34
C PHE A 174 7.41 -34.76 -0.83
N GLU A 175 8.48 -35.50 -0.58
CA GLU A 175 8.41 -36.89 -0.15
C GLU A 175 7.72 -36.97 1.22
N GLY A 176 6.72 -37.84 1.33
CA GLY A 176 5.89 -37.97 2.54
C GLY A 176 4.92 -36.81 2.82
N SER A 177 4.87 -35.76 1.98
CA SER A 177 3.92 -34.66 2.13
C SER A 177 2.58 -34.97 1.44
N ASN A 178 1.47 -34.62 2.10
CA ASN A 178 0.14 -34.69 1.47
C ASN A 178 -0.11 -33.46 0.57
N ILE A 179 -1.11 -33.56 -0.30
CA ILE A 179 -1.42 -32.50 -1.29
C ILE A 179 -1.78 -31.15 -0.65
N ILE A 180 -2.39 -31.16 0.54
CA ILE A 180 -2.77 -29.94 1.26
C ILE A 180 -1.52 -29.21 1.73
N LYS A 181 -0.58 -29.93 2.35
CA LYS A 181 0.71 -29.36 2.77
C LYS A 181 1.48 -28.77 1.57
N ILE A 182 1.58 -29.53 0.47
CA ILE A 182 2.25 -29.06 -0.76
C ILE A 182 1.62 -27.77 -1.28
N PHE A 183 0.29 -27.67 -1.26
CA PHE A 183 -0.42 -26.45 -1.66
C PHE A 183 -0.01 -25.24 -0.81
N PHE A 184 0.03 -25.37 0.52
CA PHE A 184 0.42 -24.28 1.41
C PHE A 184 1.89 -23.89 1.22
N ASP A 185 2.80 -24.88 1.19
CA ASP A 185 4.23 -24.64 1.00
C ASP A 185 4.48 -23.81 -0.27
N ILE A 186 3.88 -24.21 -1.40
CA ILE A 186 4.00 -23.47 -2.67
C ILE A 186 3.31 -22.11 -2.60
N SER A 187 2.15 -22.01 -1.94
CA SER A 187 1.37 -20.78 -1.92
C SER A 187 2.03 -19.66 -1.12
N TYR A 188 2.70 -19.98 0.00
CA TYR A 188 3.52 -19.03 0.75
C TYR A 188 4.69 -18.52 -0.09
N LEU A 189 5.47 -19.43 -0.69
CA LEU A 189 6.57 -19.10 -1.60
C LEU A 189 6.12 -18.19 -2.76
N LEU A 190 4.96 -18.48 -3.36
CA LEU A 190 4.40 -17.64 -4.43
C LEU A 190 3.96 -16.28 -3.90
N GLY A 191 3.35 -16.22 -2.71
CA GLY A 191 2.98 -14.99 -2.04
C GLY A 191 4.18 -14.06 -1.84
N ASP A 192 5.27 -14.59 -1.29
CA ASP A 192 6.53 -13.89 -1.08
C ASP A 192 7.15 -13.39 -2.39
N ALA A 193 7.20 -14.26 -3.41
CA ALA A 193 7.69 -13.91 -4.73
C ALA A 193 6.88 -12.76 -5.36
N VAL A 194 5.55 -12.76 -5.19
CA VAL A 194 4.67 -11.69 -5.66
C VAL A 194 4.94 -10.39 -4.91
N ILE A 195 5.09 -10.43 -3.59
CA ILE A 195 5.38 -9.25 -2.77
C ILE A 195 6.71 -8.62 -3.20
N ILE A 196 7.81 -9.37 -3.21
CA ILE A 196 9.14 -8.84 -3.54
C ILE A 196 9.22 -8.32 -4.97
N THR A 197 8.55 -9.01 -5.90
CA THR A 197 8.42 -8.56 -7.30
C THR A 197 7.68 -7.23 -7.38
N THR A 198 6.56 -7.10 -6.65
CA THR A 198 5.75 -5.88 -6.67
C THR A 198 6.51 -4.71 -6.07
N ILE A 199 7.22 -4.90 -4.95
CA ILE A 199 8.13 -3.89 -4.38
C ILE A 199 9.21 -3.49 -5.40
N GLY A 200 9.86 -4.48 -6.03
CA GLY A 200 10.91 -4.26 -7.02
C GLY A 200 10.41 -3.46 -8.23
N LEU A 201 9.21 -3.74 -8.73
CA LEU A 201 8.57 -2.98 -9.80
C LEU A 201 8.25 -1.56 -9.37
N ILE A 202 7.63 -1.38 -8.20
CA ILE A 202 7.26 -0.07 -7.67
C ILE A 202 8.52 0.79 -7.47
N TYR A 203 9.57 0.25 -6.85
CA TYR A 203 10.80 0.99 -6.61
C TYR A 203 11.61 1.21 -7.90
N GLY A 204 11.88 0.15 -8.66
CA GLY A 204 12.73 0.19 -9.85
C GLY A 204 12.20 1.12 -10.94
N LEU A 205 10.87 1.18 -11.11
CA LEU A 205 10.25 2.04 -12.12
C LEU A 205 9.91 3.43 -11.58
N PHE A 206 9.64 3.60 -10.29
CA PHE A 206 9.04 4.85 -9.77
C PHE A 206 9.83 5.56 -8.66
N TYR A 207 11.03 5.09 -8.28
CA TYR A 207 11.80 5.74 -7.19
C TYR A 207 12.04 7.25 -7.41
N LYS A 208 12.28 7.66 -8.65
CA LYS A 208 12.45 9.06 -9.08
C LYS A 208 11.14 9.83 -9.24
N ALA A 209 10.04 9.11 -9.42
CA ALA A 209 8.70 9.69 -9.50
C ALA A 209 8.09 9.91 -8.11
N PHE A 210 8.58 9.21 -7.08
CA PHE A 210 8.19 9.46 -5.68
C PHE A 210 8.66 10.86 -5.24
N GLY A 211 7.75 11.81 -5.35
CA GLY A 211 7.87 13.15 -4.83
C GLY A 211 6.66 13.54 -4.00
N GLY A 212 6.63 14.81 -3.60
CA GLY A 212 5.51 15.35 -2.85
C GLY A 212 5.34 14.76 -1.46
N LYS A 213 4.10 14.84 -0.96
CA LYS A 213 3.75 14.54 0.43
C LYS A 213 3.65 13.05 0.74
N PHE A 214 3.51 12.18 -0.28
CA PHE A 214 3.33 10.74 -0.09
C PHE A 214 4.63 9.92 -0.05
N LYS A 215 5.77 10.51 -0.41
CA LYS A 215 7.05 9.79 -0.55
C LYS A 215 7.44 8.98 0.70
N SER A 216 7.36 9.58 1.88
CA SER A 216 7.69 8.89 3.14
C SER A 216 6.75 7.74 3.43
N ALA A 217 5.45 7.93 3.19
CA ALA A 217 4.42 6.91 3.43
C ALA A 217 4.66 5.67 2.56
N ILE A 218 4.93 5.89 1.26
CA ILE A 218 5.23 4.80 0.32
C ILE A 218 6.52 4.07 0.72
N ASN A 219 7.59 4.79 1.09
CA ASN A 219 8.82 4.14 1.53
C ASN A 219 8.61 3.29 2.79
N ILE A 220 7.83 3.78 3.76
CA ILE A 220 7.48 3.02 4.97
C ILE A 220 6.73 1.73 4.60
N LEU A 221 5.73 1.82 3.70
CA LEU A 221 5.00 0.64 3.21
C LEU A 221 5.94 -0.39 2.57
N LEU A 222 6.81 0.05 1.66
CA LEU A 222 7.74 -0.85 0.96
C LEU A 222 8.76 -1.48 1.91
N ILE A 223 9.25 -0.74 2.91
CA ILE A 223 10.11 -1.28 3.95
C ILE A 223 9.33 -2.31 4.79
N GLY A 224 8.07 -2.02 5.14
CA GLY A 224 7.22 -2.97 5.87
C GLY A 224 7.07 -4.30 5.16
N PHE A 225 6.77 -4.30 3.86
CA PHE A 225 6.68 -5.53 3.07
C PHE A 225 8.03 -6.21 2.82
N PHE A 226 9.13 -5.46 2.77
CA PHE A 226 10.45 -6.07 2.71
C PHE A 226 10.81 -6.76 4.04
N VAL A 227 10.44 -6.15 5.16
CA VAL A 227 10.58 -6.78 6.49
C VAL A 227 9.70 -8.02 6.59
N GLU A 228 8.47 -8.00 6.06
CA GLU A 228 7.57 -9.17 5.98
C GLU A 228 8.28 -10.35 5.29
N TYR A 229 8.79 -10.12 4.08
CA TYR A 229 9.53 -11.15 3.31
C TYR A 229 10.73 -11.73 4.08
N LEU A 230 11.48 -10.89 4.80
CA LEU A 230 12.58 -11.35 5.63
C LEU A 230 12.11 -12.11 6.88
N ALA A 231 10.99 -11.68 7.47
CA ALA A 231 10.38 -12.33 8.61
C ALA A 231 9.91 -13.75 8.26
N ASP A 232 9.24 -13.91 7.12
CA ASP A 232 8.82 -15.21 6.58
C ASP A 232 10.03 -16.11 6.28
N ALA A 233 11.11 -15.57 5.73
CA ALA A 233 12.34 -16.33 5.51
C ALA A 233 12.96 -16.82 6.82
N ILE A 234 12.98 -15.98 7.85
CA ILE A 234 13.50 -16.35 9.18
C ILE A 234 12.56 -17.35 9.85
N PHE A 235 11.24 -17.18 9.75
CA PHE A 235 10.24 -18.14 10.23
C PHE A 235 10.42 -19.50 9.56
N SER A 236 10.59 -19.53 8.24
CA SER A 236 10.84 -20.76 7.49
C SER A 236 12.15 -21.43 7.93
N TYR A 237 13.19 -20.64 8.20
CA TYR A 237 14.47 -21.17 8.69
C TYR A 237 14.34 -21.75 10.11
N THR A 238 13.77 -20.99 11.06
CA THR A 238 13.64 -21.45 12.45
C THR A 238 12.69 -22.64 12.58
N THR A 239 11.64 -22.70 11.75
CA THR A 239 10.75 -23.88 11.66
C THR A 239 11.49 -25.09 11.12
N THR A 240 12.28 -24.93 10.05
CA THR A 240 13.08 -26.04 9.49
C THR A 240 14.10 -26.58 10.49
N GLN A 241 14.72 -25.70 11.28
CA GLN A 241 15.67 -26.09 12.32
C GLN A 241 14.99 -26.65 13.59
N GLY A 242 13.65 -26.61 13.68
CA GLY A 242 12.91 -27.01 14.87
C GLY A 242 13.15 -26.11 16.08
N THR A 243 13.60 -24.87 15.86
CA THR A 243 13.89 -23.88 16.91
C THR A 243 12.84 -22.79 17.02
N TYR A 244 11.84 -22.78 16.14
CA TYR A 244 10.73 -21.83 16.19
C TYR A 244 9.94 -21.98 17.50
N TYR A 245 9.56 -20.86 18.08
CA TYR A 245 8.57 -20.77 19.15
C TYR A 245 7.84 -19.43 19.05
N THR A 246 6.61 -19.35 19.57
CA THR A 246 5.84 -18.11 19.53
C THR A 246 6.58 -16.97 20.24
N SER A 247 6.59 -15.79 19.63
CA SER A 247 7.38 -14.61 20.03
C SER A 247 8.90 -14.76 19.87
N ASP A 248 9.38 -15.60 18.95
CA ASP A 248 10.79 -15.57 18.55
C ASP A 248 11.13 -14.31 17.73
N LEU A 249 12.32 -14.27 17.12
CA LEU A 249 12.73 -13.14 16.28
C LEU A 249 11.88 -12.97 15.02
N SER A 250 11.39 -14.06 14.42
CA SER A 250 10.57 -14.00 13.23
C SER A 250 9.24 -13.30 13.51
N ASP A 251 8.61 -13.66 14.62
CA ASP A 251 7.38 -13.05 15.14
C ASP A 251 7.53 -11.56 15.46
N LEU A 252 8.70 -11.14 15.97
CA LEU A 252 9.02 -9.71 16.13
C LEU A 252 9.07 -8.97 14.80
N LEU A 253 9.71 -9.57 13.79
CA LEU A 253 9.83 -8.97 12.47
C LEU A 253 8.47 -8.92 11.76
N LEU A 254 7.63 -9.95 11.90
CA LEU A 254 6.23 -9.96 11.45
C LEU A 254 5.40 -8.87 12.15
N THR A 255 5.67 -8.60 13.43
CA THR A 255 5.01 -7.49 14.14
C THR A 255 5.49 -6.14 13.61
N LEU A 256 6.79 -6.00 13.34
CA LEU A 256 7.39 -4.79 12.79
C LEU A 256 6.86 -4.50 11.37
N SER A 257 6.72 -5.52 10.52
CA SER A 257 6.20 -5.37 9.16
C SER A 257 4.76 -4.87 9.17
N VAL A 258 3.84 -5.52 9.90
CA VAL A 258 2.43 -5.09 9.94
C VAL A 258 2.27 -3.73 10.62
N PHE A 259 3.10 -3.42 11.61
CA PHE A 259 3.20 -2.07 12.19
C PHE A 259 3.58 -1.03 11.13
N LEU A 260 4.65 -1.28 10.37
CA LEU A 260 5.10 -0.39 9.30
C LEU A 260 4.04 -0.26 8.21
N ILE A 261 3.34 -1.34 7.85
CA ILE A 261 2.25 -1.29 6.87
C ILE A 261 1.12 -0.38 7.36
N VAL A 262 0.66 -0.55 8.61
CA VAL A 262 -0.37 0.32 9.20
C VAL A 262 0.10 1.77 9.26
N VAL A 263 1.31 2.04 9.75
CA VAL A 263 1.85 3.40 9.86
C VAL A 263 2.02 4.03 8.47
N GLY A 264 2.47 3.25 7.49
CA GLY A 264 2.58 3.66 6.10
C GLY A 264 1.23 4.01 5.51
N VAL A 265 0.18 3.22 5.77
CA VAL A 265 -1.20 3.55 5.41
C VAL A 265 -1.64 4.84 6.08
N GLY A 266 -1.44 4.99 7.39
CA GLY A 266 -1.82 6.20 8.13
C GLY A 266 -1.06 7.44 7.67
N ALA A 267 0.19 7.30 7.24
CA ALA A 267 0.99 8.38 6.69
C ALA A 267 0.49 8.88 5.32
N LEU A 268 -0.42 8.15 4.65
CA LEU A 268 -1.17 8.64 3.50
C LEU A 268 -2.28 9.63 3.90
N ASP A 269 -2.55 9.83 5.20
CA ASP A 269 -3.43 10.89 5.66
C ASP A 269 -2.72 12.25 5.64
N ILE A 270 -2.93 13.03 4.58
CA ILE A 270 -2.36 14.38 4.50
C ILE A 270 -3.24 15.36 5.28
N GLY A 271 -2.65 15.98 6.31
CA GLY A 271 -3.27 17.02 7.12
C GLY A 271 -3.60 18.28 6.29
N GLY A 272 -4.75 18.90 6.58
CA GLY A 272 -5.25 20.08 5.86
C GLY A 272 -5.96 19.78 4.53
N ILE A 273 -6.03 18.51 4.14
CA ILE A 273 -6.83 18.03 3.01
C ILE A 273 -8.07 17.35 3.58
N THR A 274 -9.21 18.01 3.55
CA THR A 274 -10.52 17.43 3.88
C THR A 274 -11.40 17.51 2.66
N SER A 275 -12.08 16.40 2.35
CA SER A 275 -13.09 16.39 1.30
C SER A 275 -14.41 16.88 1.91
N ARG A 276 -14.94 17.99 1.38
CA ARG A 276 -16.32 18.42 1.63
C ARG A 276 -17.25 17.95 0.51
N VAL A 277 -16.69 17.56 -0.63
CA VAL A 277 -17.42 17.07 -1.79
C VAL A 277 -17.78 15.59 -1.59
N ARG A 278 -19.09 15.28 -1.53
CA ARG A 278 -19.58 13.89 -1.56
C ARG A 278 -19.30 13.27 -2.93
N TYR A 279 -18.93 11.98 -2.93
CA TYR A 279 -18.71 11.17 -4.12
C TYR A 279 -19.88 11.17 -5.11
N GLU A 280 -21.12 11.29 -4.63
CA GLU A 280 -22.32 11.34 -5.48
C GLU A 280 -22.38 12.58 -6.38
N LEU A 281 -21.65 13.64 -6.02
CA LEU A 281 -21.61 14.90 -6.76
C LEU A 281 -20.49 14.95 -7.81
N THR A 282 -19.61 13.93 -7.89
CA THR A 282 -18.54 13.85 -8.89
C THR A 282 -18.94 13.04 -10.14
N MET A 283 -20.14 12.47 -10.15
CA MET A 283 -20.71 11.75 -11.30
C MET A 283 -21.70 12.61 -12.09
N PHE A 284 -21.29 13.75 -12.65
CA PHE A 284 -21.83 14.23 -13.92
C PHE A 284 -20.76 15.11 -14.56
N ALA A 285 -20.60 14.97 -15.87
CA ALA A 285 -19.59 15.67 -16.64
C ALA A 285 -20.05 17.10 -16.96
N PRO A 286 -19.33 18.17 -16.61
CA PRO A 286 -19.69 19.49 -17.13
C PRO A 286 -19.58 19.49 -18.64
N ARG A 287 -20.65 19.86 -19.35
CA ARG A 287 -20.58 20.20 -20.77
C ARG A 287 -19.92 21.56 -20.87
N ALA A 288 -18.63 21.56 -21.19
CA ALA A 288 -17.87 22.78 -21.30
C ALA A 288 -18.04 23.40 -22.69
N SER A 289 -18.47 24.67 -22.74
CA SER A 289 -18.73 25.43 -23.97
C SER A 289 -17.47 25.83 -24.74
N ALA A 290 -16.28 25.65 -24.14
CA ALA A 290 -14.97 25.91 -24.73
C ALA A 290 -14.03 24.70 -24.53
N ALA A 291 -13.19 24.39 -25.55
CA ALA A 291 -12.27 23.24 -25.53
C ALA A 291 -11.37 23.20 -24.29
N ILE A 292 -10.99 24.38 -23.77
CA ILE A 292 -10.17 24.52 -22.57
C ILE A 292 -10.86 24.03 -21.29
N ASN A 293 -12.17 24.25 -21.15
CA ASN A 293 -12.91 23.80 -19.97
C ASN A 293 -13.08 22.27 -20.02
N ASN A 294 -13.23 21.68 -21.22
CA ASN A 294 -13.22 20.22 -21.40
C ASN A 294 -11.86 19.63 -20.99
N LEU A 295 -10.76 20.28 -21.37
CA LEU A 295 -9.41 19.86 -20.98
C LEU A 295 -9.23 19.84 -19.46
N VAL A 296 -9.58 20.95 -18.79
CA VAL A 296 -9.47 21.05 -17.34
C VAL A 296 -10.33 19.99 -16.65
N SER A 297 -11.55 19.76 -17.13
CA SER A 297 -12.42 18.71 -16.59
C SER A 297 -11.80 17.32 -16.73
N GLU A 298 -11.19 17.01 -17.88
CA GLU A 298 -10.57 15.71 -18.12
C GLU A 298 -9.34 15.50 -17.23
N ILE A 299 -8.49 16.53 -17.05
CA ILE A 299 -7.36 16.48 -16.12
C ILE A 299 -7.85 16.17 -14.70
N ILE A 300 -8.86 16.88 -14.20
CA ILE A 300 -9.38 16.67 -12.85
C ILE A 300 -9.98 15.26 -12.72
N ARG A 301 -10.66 14.75 -13.75
CA ARG A 301 -11.22 13.38 -13.74
C ARG A 301 -10.15 12.30 -13.69
N GLU A 302 -9.09 12.42 -14.47
CA GLU A 302 -8.00 11.45 -14.43
C GLU A 302 -7.28 11.49 -13.07
N GLN A 303 -7.09 12.68 -12.48
CA GLN A 303 -6.60 12.80 -11.10
C GLN A 303 -7.58 12.19 -10.09
N ALA A 304 -8.90 12.36 -10.27
CA ALA A 304 -9.92 11.78 -9.41
C ALA A 304 -9.94 10.24 -9.46
N ARG A 305 -9.56 9.61 -10.57
CA ARG A 305 -9.36 8.14 -10.62
C ARG A 305 -8.20 7.66 -9.75
N VAL A 306 -7.28 8.55 -9.40
CA VAL A 306 -6.14 8.26 -8.53
C VAL A 306 -6.45 8.58 -7.08
N ILE A 307 -6.89 9.81 -6.79
CA ILE A 307 -7.09 10.31 -5.41
C ILE A 307 -8.54 10.52 -4.98
N GLY A 308 -9.49 10.14 -5.82
CA GLY A 308 -10.90 10.26 -5.53
C GLY A 308 -11.34 11.72 -5.41
N PRO A 309 -12.22 12.04 -4.44
CA PRO A 309 -12.87 13.35 -4.33
C PRO A 309 -11.88 14.50 -4.07
N ILE A 310 -10.70 14.19 -3.50
CA ILE A 310 -9.67 15.18 -3.19
C ILE A 310 -9.15 15.89 -4.45
N ALA A 311 -9.18 15.25 -5.62
CA ALA A 311 -8.82 15.93 -6.87
C ALA A 311 -9.71 17.16 -7.12
N TRP A 312 -11.01 17.04 -6.87
CA TRP A 312 -11.98 18.12 -7.03
C TRP A 312 -11.83 19.18 -5.95
N ASP A 313 -11.63 18.78 -4.68
CA ASP A 313 -11.41 19.74 -3.60
C ASP A 313 -10.14 20.57 -3.81
N GLU A 314 -9.07 19.98 -4.37
CA GLU A 314 -7.86 20.73 -4.71
C GLU A 314 -8.05 21.63 -5.93
N ALA A 315 -8.82 21.20 -6.93
CA ALA A 315 -9.15 22.03 -8.09
C ALA A 315 -9.98 23.27 -7.70
N MET A 316 -10.94 23.15 -6.78
CA MET A 316 -11.75 24.27 -6.29
C MET A 316 -10.95 25.36 -5.56
N LYS A 317 -9.72 25.06 -5.13
CA LYS A 317 -8.84 26.04 -4.45
C LYS A 317 -8.06 26.90 -5.44
N ILE A 318 -8.20 26.68 -6.75
CA ILE A 318 -7.39 27.33 -7.77
C ILE A 318 -8.06 28.65 -8.19
N PRO A 319 -7.38 29.80 -8.03
CA PRO A 319 -7.89 31.07 -8.53
C PRO A 319 -8.06 31.05 -10.05
N GLY A 320 -9.23 31.47 -10.53
CA GLY A 320 -9.59 31.45 -11.97
C GLY A 320 -10.26 30.17 -12.44
N LEU A 321 -10.50 29.20 -11.55
CA LEU A 321 -11.27 27.99 -11.85
C LEU A 321 -12.57 27.98 -11.04
N ASN A 322 -13.70 28.13 -11.72
CA ASN A 322 -15.02 28.08 -11.11
C ASN A 322 -15.67 26.72 -11.39
N ILE A 323 -15.94 25.98 -10.32
CA ILE A 323 -16.57 24.65 -10.37
C ILE A 323 -17.86 24.73 -9.57
N ASP A 324 -19.00 24.79 -10.27
CA ASP A 324 -20.30 24.63 -9.64
C ASP A 324 -20.71 23.16 -9.70
N VAL A 325 -20.61 22.53 -8.54
CA VAL A 325 -20.92 21.12 -8.32
C VAL A 325 -22.42 20.83 -8.49
N LYS A 326 -23.29 21.80 -8.18
CA LYS A 326 -24.75 21.61 -8.23
C LYS A 326 -25.30 21.73 -9.65
N SER A 327 -24.83 22.73 -10.40
CA SER A 327 -25.21 22.93 -11.80
C SER A 327 -24.32 22.16 -12.78
N ASN A 328 -23.27 21.52 -12.27
CA ASN A 328 -22.31 20.75 -13.06
C ASN A 328 -21.68 21.61 -14.17
N LEU A 329 -21.26 22.82 -13.81
CA LEU A 329 -20.62 23.78 -14.70
C LEU A 329 -19.18 24.01 -14.27
N LEU A 330 -18.27 24.01 -15.25
CA LEU A 330 -16.88 24.35 -15.07
C LEU A 330 -16.54 25.49 -16.03
N SER A 331 -16.03 26.60 -15.50
CA SER A 331 -15.50 27.70 -16.28
C SER A 331 -14.09 28.08 -15.83
N VAL A 332 -13.25 28.37 -16.81
CA VAL A 332 -11.94 28.97 -16.61
C VAL A 332 -12.06 30.45 -16.90
N ASP A 333 -11.73 31.27 -15.91
CA ASP A 333 -11.74 32.72 -16.00
C ASP A 333 -10.30 33.24 -16.04
N GLY A 334 -10.00 34.17 -16.96
CA GLY A 334 -8.67 34.74 -17.13
C GLY A 334 -7.75 33.90 -18.02
N ASP A 335 -6.44 33.93 -17.75
CA ASP A 335 -5.44 33.22 -18.55
C ASP A 335 -5.46 31.71 -18.28
N SER A 336 -5.97 30.96 -19.25
CA SER A 336 -6.05 29.50 -19.21
C SER A 336 -4.72 28.79 -18.97
N LYS A 337 -3.60 29.33 -19.47
CA LYS A 337 -2.27 28.74 -19.29
C LYS A 337 -1.89 28.79 -17.81
N VAL A 338 -2.12 29.94 -17.17
CA VAL A 338 -1.84 30.16 -15.74
C VAL A 338 -2.71 29.25 -14.85
N VAL A 339 -3.98 29.07 -15.22
CA VAL A 339 -4.89 28.19 -14.46
C VAL A 339 -4.45 26.72 -14.55
N LEU A 340 -4.10 26.25 -15.76
CA LEU A 340 -3.60 24.88 -15.96
C LEU A 340 -2.27 24.64 -15.23
N GLU A 341 -1.33 25.59 -15.28
CA GLU A 341 -0.06 25.49 -14.56
C GLU A 341 -0.28 25.36 -13.04
N LYS A 342 -1.17 26.18 -12.48
CA LYS A 342 -1.53 26.11 -11.05
C LYS A 342 -2.16 24.77 -10.68
N LEU A 343 -3.06 24.25 -11.53
CA LEU A 343 -3.71 22.95 -11.33
C LEU A 343 -2.71 21.81 -11.33
N MET A 344 -1.86 21.75 -12.35
CA MET A 344 -0.84 20.72 -12.45
C MET A 344 0.14 20.77 -11.29
N LYS A 345 0.63 21.97 -10.94
CA LYS A 345 1.52 22.17 -9.81
C LYS A 345 0.89 21.71 -8.49
N ARG A 346 -0.40 21.96 -8.31
CA ARG A 346 -1.13 21.53 -7.10
C ARG A 346 -1.17 20.01 -6.97
N HIS A 347 -1.41 19.29 -8.07
CA HIS A 347 -1.37 17.83 -8.07
C HIS A 347 0.07 17.29 -7.94
N GLU A 348 1.06 17.96 -8.52
CA GLU A 348 2.49 17.67 -8.37
C GLU A 348 2.96 17.79 -6.91
N GLU A 349 2.47 18.77 -6.15
CA GLU A 349 2.79 18.88 -4.73
C GLU A 349 2.36 17.64 -3.91
N LEU A 350 1.35 16.90 -4.37
CA LEU A 350 0.87 15.68 -3.73
C LEU A 350 1.74 14.46 -4.09
N PHE A 351 1.91 14.17 -5.38
CA PHE A 351 2.53 12.92 -5.88
C PHE A 351 3.90 13.09 -6.54
N GLY A 352 4.41 14.32 -6.64
CA GLY A 352 5.55 14.64 -7.49
C GLY A 352 5.23 14.48 -8.97
N SER A 353 6.27 14.21 -9.77
CA SER A 353 6.19 14.15 -11.24
C SER A 353 5.26 13.07 -11.78
N ALA A 354 4.85 12.09 -10.96
CA ALA A 354 3.83 11.11 -11.31
C ALA A 354 2.49 11.76 -11.69
N SER A 355 2.07 12.83 -11.01
CA SER A 355 0.81 13.52 -11.35
C SER A 355 0.88 14.20 -12.71
N LEU A 356 2.05 14.73 -13.10
CA LEU A 356 2.25 15.39 -14.39
C LEU A 356 2.11 14.39 -15.55
N GLU A 357 2.60 13.16 -15.38
CA GLU A 357 2.43 12.11 -16.39
C GLU A 357 0.96 11.70 -16.56
N ILE A 358 0.19 11.67 -15.46
CA ILE A 358 -1.27 11.45 -15.51
C ILE A 358 -1.96 12.59 -16.27
N CYS A 359 -1.58 13.85 -15.99
CA CYS A 359 -2.11 15.01 -16.72
C CYS A 359 -1.82 14.92 -18.22
N LYS A 360 -0.58 14.62 -18.61
CA LYS A 360 -0.19 14.48 -20.03
C LYS A 360 -1.01 13.41 -20.76
N ASP A 361 -1.30 12.27 -20.12
CA ASP A 361 -2.13 11.22 -20.74
C ASP A 361 -3.58 11.66 -20.90
N ALA A 362 -4.13 12.41 -19.92
CA ALA A 362 -5.47 13.01 -20.02
C ALA A 362 -5.57 13.94 -21.24
N VAL A 363 -4.52 14.73 -21.49
CA VAL A 363 -4.51 15.76 -22.54
C VAL A 363 -4.31 15.16 -23.94
N ARG A 364 -3.65 14.00 -24.08
CA ARG A 364 -3.27 13.42 -25.39
C ARG A 364 -4.41 13.32 -26.41
N LYS A 365 -5.63 13.04 -25.96
CA LYS A 365 -6.80 12.86 -26.85
C LYS A 365 -7.40 14.18 -27.32
N THR A 366 -7.15 15.27 -26.59
CA THR A 366 -7.73 16.60 -26.82
C THR A 366 -6.69 17.65 -27.23
N LEU A 367 -5.39 17.30 -27.21
CA LEU A 367 -4.28 18.19 -27.51
C LEU A 367 -4.41 18.85 -28.90
N SER A 368 -4.93 18.14 -29.89
CA SER A 368 -5.11 18.66 -31.26
C SER A 368 -6.22 19.72 -31.40
N GLN A 369 -7.07 19.87 -30.38
CA GLN A 369 -8.22 20.78 -30.38
C GLN A 369 -7.93 22.10 -29.67
N ILE A 370 -6.72 22.28 -29.13
CA ILE A 370 -6.36 23.40 -28.25
C ILE A 370 -5.18 24.18 -28.86
N PRO A 371 -5.28 25.50 -29.01
CA PRO A 371 -4.17 26.34 -29.47
C PRO A 371 -2.92 26.18 -28.60
N GLN A 372 -1.74 26.07 -29.22
CA GLN A 372 -0.46 25.81 -28.53
C GLN A 372 -0.08 26.91 -27.53
N ASP A 373 -0.49 28.16 -27.78
CA ASP A 373 -0.30 29.33 -26.93
C ASP A 373 -1.07 29.24 -25.59
N GLN A 374 -2.17 28.46 -25.56
CA GLN A 374 -2.98 28.23 -24.36
C GLN A 374 -2.49 27.04 -23.52
N LEU A 375 -1.55 26.24 -24.04
CA LEU A 375 -0.99 25.08 -23.35
C LEU A 375 0.27 25.45 -22.54
N PRO A 376 0.36 25.03 -21.27
CA PRO A 376 1.60 25.04 -20.52
C PRO A 376 2.71 24.26 -21.23
N ASP A 377 3.96 24.70 -21.08
CA ASP A 377 5.11 24.03 -21.72
C ASP A 377 5.28 22.57 -21.25
N VAL A 378 4.78 22.23 -20.07
CA VAL A 378 4.80 20.86 -19.51
C VAL A 378 3.83 19.90 -20.22
N LEU A 379 2.81 20.45 -20.90
CA LEU A 379 1.79 19.67 -21.65
C LEU A 379 2.04 19.66 -23.16
N ARG A 380 2.97 20.47 -23.64
CA ARG A 380 3.50 20.38 -25.01
C ARG A 380 4.39 19.15 -25.13
#